data_AF-A0A4Y3UT13-F1
#
_entry.id   AF-A0A4Y3UT13-F1
#
_cell.length_a   1.000
_cell.length_b   1.000
_cell.length_c   1.000
_cell.angle_alpha   90.00
_cell.angle_beta   90.00
_cell.angle_gamma   90.00
#
_symmetry.space_group_name_H-M   'P 1'
#
loop_
_entity.id
_entity.type
_entity.pdbx_description
1 polymer ?
#
loop_
_entity_poly.entity_id
_entity_poly.type
_entity_poly.pdbx_seq_one_letter_code
_entity_poly.pdbx_strand_id
1 'polypeptide(L)'
;MADLRIDVAELTASASRAERIASEFSTAERIADETAGYSGHDGLAGKVHDFADKWDIARGKLEENLTTIADYLRAVVDTFDDLDTDLAASLEHSKLGDGAMNREIDGAIAEGQASAPSPAPAPTPSPTPGPAPTPPSDGDDN
;
A
#
# COMPACT_ATOMS: atom_id res chain seq x y z
N MET A 1 10.04 16.79 14.10
CA MET A 1 9.66 16.36 12.75
C MET A 1 8.15 16.55 12.65
N ALA A 2 7.66 17.28 11.64
CA ALA A 2 6.22 17.36 11.43
C ALA A 2 5.73 16.03 10.85
N ASP A 3 4.70 15.45 11.48
CA ASP A 3 3.97 14.30 10.96
C ASP A 3 3.15 14.76 9.76
N LEU A 4 3.49 14.27 8.57
CA LEU A 4 2.81 14.65 7.33
C LEU A 4 1.62 13.69 7.13
N ARG A 5 0.41 14.24 7.19
CA ARG A 5 -0.83 13.50 6.95
C ARG A 5 -1.44 13.93 5.64
N ILE A 6 -1.59 12.99 4.73
CA ILE A 6 -2.16 13.23 3.42
C ILE A 6 -3.37 12.32 3.23
N ASP A 7 -4.50 12.92 2.87
CA ASP A 7 -5.68 12.20 2.43
C ASP A 7 -5.65 12.08 0.90
N VAL A 8 -5.18 10.93 0.42
CA VAL A 8 -5.05 10.65 -1.02
C VAL A 8 -6.42 10.63 -1.70
N ALA A 9 -7.46 10.13 -1.03
CA ALA A 9 -8.80 10.09 -1.59
C ALA A 9 -9.38 11.51 -1.76
N GLU A 10 -9.15 12.40 -0.80
CA GLU A 10 -9.56 13.81 -0.90
C GLU A 10 -8.80 14.55 -2.00
N LEU A 11 -7.49 14.30 -2.15
CA LEU A 11 -6.68 14.87 -3.23
C LEU A 11 -7.18 14.42 -4.61
N THR A 12 -7.40 13.12 -4.82
CA THR A 12 -7.95 12.59 -6.07
C THR A 12 -9.33 13.16 -6.35
N ALA A 13 -10.22 13.22 -5.35
CA ALA A 13 -11.55 13.79 -5.51
C ALA A 13 -11.50 15.28 -5.86
N SER A 14 -10.55 16.03 -5.31
CA SER A 14 -10.35 17.44 -5.61
C SER A 14 -9.83 17.65 -7.04
N ALA A 15 -8.90 16.81 -7.50
CA ALA A 15 -8.42 16.83 -8.88
C ALA A 15 -9.58 16.58 -9.87
N SER A 16 -10.38 15.52 -9.64
CA SER A 16 -11.54 15.22 -10.48
C SER A 16 -12.60 16.32 -10.48
N ARG A 17 -12.80 17.01 -9.35
CA ARG A 17 -13.72 18.17 -9.29
C ARG A 17 -13.20 19.33 -10.12
N ALA A 18 -11.91 19.65 -10.03
CA ALA A 18 -11.30 20.73 -10.79
C ALA A 18 -11.44 20.49 -12.30
N GLU A 19 -11.15 19.28 -12.77
CA GLU A 19 -11.34 18.90 -14.17
C GLU A 19 -12.79 18.96 -14.63
N ARG A 20 -13.71 18.49 -13.79
CA ARG A 20 -15.12 18.53 -14.13
C ARG A 20 -15.59 19.97 -14.30
N ILE A 21 -15.17 20.87 -13.40
CA ILE A 21 -15.48 22.30 -13.53
C ILE A 21 -14.86 22.87 -14.81
N ALA A 22 -13.60 22.54 -15.11
CA ALA A 22 -12.94 22.97 -16.35
C ALA A 22 -13.71 22.50 -17.61
N SER A 23 -14.14 21.24 -17.64
CA SER A 23 -14.94 20.67 -18.72
C SER A 23 -16.32 21.31 -18.87
N GLU A 24 -16.98 21.64 -17.75
CA GLU A 24 -18.26 22.35 -17.77
C GLU A 24 -18.10 23.76 -18.37
N PHE A 25 -17.01 24.47 -18.06
CA PHE A 25 -16.71 25.77 -18.65
C PHE A 25 -16.42 25.68 -20.16
N SER A 26 -15.67 24.67 -20.61
CA SER A 26 -15.42 24.42 -22.04
C SER A 26 -16.71 24.14 -22.82
N THR A 27 -17.67 23.45 -22.21
CA THR A 27 -18.92 23.03 -22.88
C THR A 27 -19.97 24.15 -22.98
N ALA A 28 -19.91 25.19 -22.13
CA ALA A 28 -20.94 26.23 -22.02
C ALA A 28 -20.97 27.26 -23.19
N GLU A 29 -20.17 27.06 -24.24
CA GLU A 29 -19.80 28.06 -25.26
C GLU A 29 -20.81 28.31 -26.39
N ARG A 30 -22.08 28.65 -26.14
CA ARG A 30 -23.02 28.86 -27.29
C ARG A 30 -23.95 30.06 -27.24
N ILE A 31 -23.92 30.86 -26.19
CA ILE A 31 -25.03 31.80 -25.94
C ILE A 31 -24.75 33.21 -26.47
N ALA A 32 -23.48 33.62 -26.62
CA ALA A 32 -23.13 35.02 -26.89
C ALA A 32 -23.52 35.53 -28.29
N ASP A 33 -23.14 34.81 -29.35
CA ASP A 33 -23.44 35.20 -30.74
C ASP A 33 -24.95 35.24 -31.02
N GLU A 34 -25.69 34.28 -30.45
CA GLU A 34 -27.15 34.27 -30.52
C GLU A 34 -27.75 35.48 -29.79
N THR A 35 -27.24 35.80 -28.59
CA THR A 35 -27.74 36.90 -27.76
C THR A 35 -27.49 38.28 -28.39
N ALA A 36 -26.35 38.47 -29.05
CA ALA A 36 -26.02 39.74 -29.70
C ALA A 36 -27.02 40.08 -30.81
N GLY A 37 -27.48 39.08 -31.58
CA GLY A 37 -28.50 39.26 -32.62
C GLY A 37 -29.87 39.70 -32.09
N TYR A 38 -30.21 39.39 -30.84
CA TYR A 38 -31.48 39.80 -30.21
C TYR A 38 -31.45 41.21 -29.61
N SER A 39 -30.29 41.88 -29.59
CA SER A 39 -30.12 43.20 -28.96
C SER A 39 -30.89 44.33 -29.65
N GLY A 40 -31.22 44.18 -30.94
CA GLY A 40 -31.99 45.15 -31.74
C GLY A 40 -31.30 46.50 -31.99
N HIS A 41 -30.07 46.70 -31.50
CA HIS A 41 -29.30 47.93 -31.64
C HIS A 41 -27.79 47.64 -31.73
N ASP A 42 -27.15 48.15 -32.79
CA ASP A 42 -25.73 47.86 -33.12
C ASP A 42 -24.77 48.18 -31.98
N GLY A 43 -24.99 49.30 -31.27
CA GLY A 43 -24.13 49.69 -30.15
C GLY A 43 -24.23 48.75 -28.93
N LEU A 44 -25.40 48.12 -28.73
CA LEU A 44 -25.58 47.15 -27.65
C LEU A 44 -25.05 45.78 -28.07
N ALA A 45 -25.29 45.37 -29.32
CA ALA A 45 -24.72 44.16 -29.90
C ALA A 45 -23.18 44.17 -29.81
N GLY A 46 -22.54 45.31 -30.13
CA GLY A 46 -21.09 45.47 -29.98
C GLY A 46 -20.61 45.28 -28.53
N LYS A 47 -21.39 45.72 -27.53
CA LYS A 47 -21.05 45.49 -26.12
C LYS A 47 -21.25 44.05 -25.67
N VAL A 48 -22.23 43.35 -26.23
CA VAL A 48 -22.43 41.91 -25.99
C VAL A 48 -21.25 41.12 -26.57
N HIS A 49 -20.80 41.44 -27.79
CA HIS A 49 -19.60 40.82 -28.37
C HIS A 49 -18.33 41.15 -27.57
N ASP A 50 -18.09 42.43 -27.21
CA ASP A 50 -16.95 42.82 -26.37
C ASP A 50 -16.90 42.05 -25.04
N PHE A 51 -18.08 41.83 -24.43
CA PHE A 51 -18.20 41.05 -23.20
C PHE A 51 -17.93 39.57 -23.46
N ALA A 52 -18.50 39.01 -24.53
CA ALA A 52 -18.31 37.62 -24.91
C ALA A 52 -16.84 37.29 -25.15
N ASP A 53 -16.13 38.10 -25.93
CA ASP A 53 -14.70 37.92 -26.22
C ASP A 53 -13.86 37.95 -24.95
N LYS A 54 -14.11 38.92 -24.06
CA LYS A 54 -13.39 39.04 -22.79
C LYS A 54 -13.73 37.89 -21.84
N TRP A 55 -14.99 37.47 -21.80
CA TRP A 55 -15.45 36.36 -21.01
C TRP A 55 -14.81 35.06 -21.49
N ASP A 56 -14.66 34.88 -22.80
CA ASP A 56 -13.99 33.74 -23.40
C ASP A 56 -12.52 33.64 -22.98
N ILE A 57 -11.78 34.75 -23.11
CA ILE A 57 -10.38 34.84 -22.64
C ILE A 57 -10.28 34.56 -21.14
N ALA A 58 -11.17 35.14 -20.32
CA ALA A 58 -11.16 34.94 -18.87
C ALA A 58 -11.47 33.49 -18.49
N ARG A 59 -12.39 32.84 -19.21
CA ARG A 59 -12.76 31.44 -19.01
C ARG A 59 -11.64 30.50 -19.43
N GLY A 60 -11.00 30.72 -20.57
CA GLY A 60 -9.85 29.93 -21.00
C GLY A 60 -8.72 29.96 -19.97
N LYS A 61 -8.44 31.12 -19.38
CA LYS A 61 -7.47 31.22 -18.27
C LYS A 61 -7.92 30.47 -17.02
N LEU A 62 -9.21 30.50 -16.68
CA LEU A 62 -9.73 29.74 -15.53
C LEU A 62 -9.60 28.23 -15.77
N GLU A 63 -9.91 27.77 -16.99
CA GLU A 63 -9.75 26.39 -17.43
C GLU A 63 -8.29 25.93 -17.31
N GLU A 64 -7.34 26.69 -17.87
CA GLU A 64 -5.90 26.41 -17.75
C GLU A 64 -5.46 26.29 -16.28
N ASN A 65 -5.92 27.20 -15.41
CA ASN A 65 -5.59 27.17 -13.99
C ASN A 65 -6.17 25.94 -13.29
N LEU A 66 -7.42 25.56 -13.59
CA LEU A 66 -8.07 24.38 -13.01
C LEU A 66 -7.38 23.09 -13.45
N THR A 67 -7.02 22.97 -14.72
CA THR A 67 -6.23 21.85 -15.26
C THR A 67 -4.87 21.77 -14.56
N THR A 68 -4.17 22.90 -14.44
CA THR A 68 -2.87 22.97 -13.74
C THR A 68 -2.98 22.50 -12.28
N ILE A 69 -4.04 22.91 -11.57
CA ILE A 69 -4.27 22.45 -10.19
C ILE A 69 -4.55 20.95 -10.16
N ALA A 70 -5.38 20.42 -11.06
CA ALA A 70 -5.67 18.99 -11.13
C ALA A 70 -4.40 18.16 -11.40
N ASP A 71 -3.53 18.63 -12.30
CA ASP A 71 -2.26 17.98 -12.63
C ASP A 71 -1.32 17.94 -11.42
N TYR A 72 -1.20 19.04 -10.68
CA TYR A 72 -0.39 19.05 -9.46
C TYR A 72 -0.94 18.12 -8.39
N LEU A 73 -2.26 18.09 -8.20
CA LEU A 73 -2.89 17.18 -7.24
C LEU A 73 -2.63 15.71 -7.61
N ARG A 74 -2.70 15.36 -8.90
CA ARG A 74 -2.35 14.01 -9.37
C ARG A 74 -0.89 13.68 -9.18
N ALA A 75 0.01 14.59 -9.55
CA ALA A 75 1.44 14.37 -9.39
C ALA A 75 1.81 14.07 -7.93
N VAL A 76 1.14 14.71 -6.96
CA VAL A 76 1.29 14.39 -5.55
C VAL A 76 0.80 12.98 -5.25
N VAL A 77 -0.40 12.61 -5.69
CA VAL A 77 -0.96 11.26 -5.49
C VAL A 77 -0.05 10.18 -6.08
N ASP A 78 0.37 10.35 -7.33
CA ASP A 78 1.24 9.41 -8.04
C ASP A 78 2.58 9.24 -7.29
N THR A 79 3.18 10.34 -6.82
CA THR A 79 4.42 10.27 -6.04
C THR A 79 4.25 9.46 -4.75
N PHE A 80 3.11 9.57 -4.07
CA PHE A 80 2.86 8.80 -2.85
C PHE A 80 2.61 7.32 -3.15
N ASP A 81 1.87 7.00 -4.20
CA ASP A 81 1.61 5.61 -4.63
C ASP A 81 2.90 4.91 -5.07
N ASP A 82 3.77 5.61 -5.78
CA ASP A 82 5.10 5.15 -6.17
C ASP A 82 5.97 4.87 -4.93
N LEU A 83 6.01 5.80 -3.97
CA LEU A 83 6.77 5.64 -2.72
C LEU A 83 6.26 4.46 -1.88
N ASP A 84 4.94 4.28 -1.78
CA ASP A 84 4.33 3.18 -1.04
C ASP A 84 4.61 1.83 -1.73
N THR A 85 4.56 1.79 -3.07
CA THR A 85 4.89 0.61 -3.87
C THR A 85 6.36 0.21 -3.71
N ASP A 86 7.28 1.18 -3.79
CA ASP A 86 8.72 0.95 -3.62
C ASP A 86 9.04 0.45 -2.20
N LEU A 87 8.39 1.03 -1.18
CA LEU A 87 8.57 0.60 0.20
C LEU A 87 8.05 -0.83 0.43
N ALA A 88 6.87 -1.16 -0.12
CA ALA A 88 6.32 -2.52 -0.06
C ALA A 88 7.26 -3.53 -0.72
N ALA A 89 7.77 -3.22 -1.92
CA ALA A 89 8.72 -4.05 -2.64
C ALA A 89 10.03 -4.24 -1.86
N SER A 90 10.56 -3.18 -1.25
CA SER A 90 11.74 -3.25 -0.39
C SER A 90 11.54 -4.18 0.81
N LEU A 91 10.40 -4.09 1.49
CA LEU A 91 10.08 -4.94 2.63
C LEU A 91 9.91 -6.42 2.23
N GLU A 92 9.30 -6.71 1.08
CA GLU A 92 9.21 -8.08 0.56
C GLU A 92 10.59 -8.64 0.19
N HIS A 93 11.45 -7.83 -0.42
CA HIS A 93 12.81 -8.20 -0.74
C HIS A 93 13.63 -8.53 0.52
N SER A 94 13.54 -7.69 1.56
CA SER A 94 14.17 -7.96 2.86
C SER A 94 13.67 -9.25 3.50
N LYS A 95 12.35 -9.49 3.53
CA LYS A 95 11.77 -10.73 4.06
C LYS A 95 12.28 -11.98 3.33
N LEU A 96 12.40 -11.92 2.01
CA LEU A 96 12.94 -13.00 1.20
C LEU A 96 14.43 -13.25 1.50
N GLY A 97 15.21 -12.19 1.67
CA GLY A 97 16.62 -12.26 2.09
C GLY A 97 16.79 -12.90 3.46
N ASP A 98 16.02 -12.46 4.45
CA ASP A 98 16.02 -13.01 5.81
C ASP A 98 15.61 -14.48 5.82
N GLY A 99 14.59 -14.86 5.05
CA GLY A 99 14.14 -16.25 4.92
C GLY A 99 15.10 -17.14 4.12
N ALA A 100 15.90 -16.59 3.22
CA ALA A 100 16.98 -17.31 2.56
C ALA A 100 18.13 -17.60 3.54
N MET A 101 18.55 -16.60 4.32
CA MET A 101 19.56 -16.74 5.35
C MET A 101 19.15 -17.74 6.44
N ASN A 102 17.89 -17.71 6.90
CA ASN A 102 17.41 -18.65 7.90
C ASN A 102 17.46 -20.11 7.39
N ARG A 103 17.09 -20.33 6.12
CA ARG A 103 17.16 -21.67 5.51
C ARG A 103 18.60 -22.18 5.34
N GLU A 104 19.54 -21.29 5.02
CA GLU A 104 20.95 -21.64 4.93
C GLU A 104 21.51 -22.07 6.30
N ILE A 105 21.16 -21.32 7.36
CA ILE A 105 21.51 -21.68 8.75
C ILE A 105 20.89 -23.03 9.13
N ASP A 106 19.58 -23.23 8.89
CA ASP A 106 18.89 -24.50 9.18
C ASP A 106 19.55 -25.70 8.47
N GLY A 107 19.98 -25.51 7.21
CA GLY A 107 20.75 -26.50 6.46
C GLY A 107 22.10 -26.82 7.09
N ALA A 108 22.87 -25.79 7.46
CA ALA A 108 24.17 -25.95 8.10
C ALA A 108 24.08 -26.65 9.48
N ILE A 109 23.01 -26.39 10.25
CA ILE A 109 22.75 -27.06 11.53
C ILE A 109 22.43 -28.55 11.31
N ALA A 110 21.62 -28.87 10.29
CA ALA A 110 21.27 -30.25 9.95
C ALA A 110 22.48 -31.07 9.49
N GLU A 111 23.37 -30.49 8.69
CA GLU A 111 24.62 -31.13 8.26
C GLU A 111 25.59 -31.36 9.44
N GLY A 112 25.65 -30.42 10.39
CA GLY A 112 26.43 -30.57 11.62
C GLY A 112 25.91 -31.67 12.56
N GLN A 113 24.59 -31.89 12.61
CA GLN A 113 23.97 -32.94 13.42
C GLN A 113 24.11 -34.34 12.81
N ALA A 114 24.17 -34.47 11.48
CA ALA A 114 24.39 -35.75 10.81
C ALA A 114 25.80 -36.34 11.02
N SER A 115 26.75 -35.52 11.47
CA SER A 115 28.12 -35.95 11.81
C SER A 115 28.33 -36.23 13.30
N ALA A 116 27.28 -36.11 14.14
CA ALA A 116 27.36 -36.48 15.54
C ALA A 116 27.32 -38.02 15.67
N PRO A 117 28.29 -38.66 16.37
CA PRO A 117 28.20 -40.09 16.63
C PRO A 117 26.94 -40.38 17.46
N SER A 118 26.20 -41.44 17.12
CA SER A 118 25.08 -41.94 17.93
C SER A 118 25.47 -41.94 19.42
N PRO A 119 24.68 -41.34 20.32
CA PRO A 119 24.94 -41.49 21.75
C PRO A 119 24.90 -42.98 22.08
N ALA A 120 25.98 -43.48 22.66
CA ALA A 120 26.06 -44.86 23.11
C ALA A 120 24.86 -45.18 24.03
N PRO A 121 24.25 -46.37 23.94
CA PRO A 121 23.16 -46.74 24.83
C PRO A 121 23.64 -46.64 26.28
N ALA A 122 22.83 -46.01 27.14
CA ALA A 122 23.13 -45.89 28.56
C ALA A 122 23.34 -47.29 29.18
N PRO A 123 24.30 -47.48 30.10
CA PRO A 123 24.52 -48.77 30.75
C PRO A 123 23.25 -49.17 31.52
N THR A 124 22.74 -50.35 31.21
CA THR A 124 21.61 -50.97 31.93
C THR A 124 21.93 -51.04 33.43
N PRO A 125 21.04 -50.60 34.34
CA PRO A 125 21.27 -50.74 35.76
C PRO A 125 21.35 -52.24 36.11
N SER A 126 22.42 -52.61 36.81
CA SER A 126 22.66 -53.98 37.28
C SER A 126 21.52 -54.43 38.22
N PRO A 127 20.96 -55.65 38.07
CA PRO A 127 19.95 -56.14 38.97
C PRO A 127 20.52 -56.30 40.38
N THR A 128 19.87 -55.66 41.36
CA THR A 128 20.15 -55.83 42.79
C THR A 128 19.93 -57.30 43.18
N PRO A 129 20.87 -57.97 43.88
CA PRO A 129 20.65 -59.33 44.38
C PRO A 129 19.43 -59.37 45.31
N GLY A 130 18.46 -60.22 44.97
CA GLY A 130 17.27 -60.46 45.78
C GLY A 130 17.60 -61.09 47.14
N PRO A 131 16.69 -60.98 48.12
CA PRO A 131 16.91 -61.49 49.47
C PRO A 131 17.09 -63.02 49.47
N ALA A 132 18.00 -63.48 50.34
CA ALA A 132 18.32 -64.89 50.53
C ALA A 132 17.10 -65.72 50.97
N PRO A 133 16.95 -66.97 50.51
CA PRO A 133 15.83 -67.82 50.91
C PRO A 133 15.90 -68.18 52.39
N THR A 134 14.77 -68.02 53.08
CA THR A 134 14.52 -68.52 54.43
C THR A 134 14.47 -70.06 54.40
N PRO A 135 15.11 -70.78 55.36
CA PRO A 135 15.12 -72.24 55.37
C PRO A 135 13.72 -72.82 55.68
N PRO A 136 13.44 -74.07 55.27
CA PRO A 136 12.14 -74.70 55.47
C PRO A 136 11.93 -75.04 56.96
N SER A 137 10.72 -74.74 57.46
CA SER A 137 10.21 -75.31 58.69
C SER A 137 9.65 -76.70 58.37
N ASP A 138 10.37 -77.71 58.83
CA ASP A 138 9.91 -79.10 58.98
C ASP A 138 8.95 -79.14 60.18
N GLY A 139 7.74 -79.73 60.03
CA GLY A 139 6.83 -79.89 61.16
C GLY A 139 5.38 -80.22 60.80
N ASP A 140 5.10 -81.51 60.82
CA ASP A 140 3.84 -82.28 60.78
C ASP A 140 2.62 -81.80 61.60
N ASP A 141 1.51 -82.49 61.28
CA ASP A 141 0.41 -82.94 62.17
C ASP A 141 -0.84 -82.05 62.39
N ASN A 142 -1.92 -82.37 61.63
CA ASN A 142 -3.17 -83.00 62.11
C ASN A 142 -4.42 -82.60 61.29
#